data_AF-A0A1Q6JVW9-F1
#
_entry.id   AF-A0A1Q6JVW9-F1
#
_cell.length_a   1.000
_cell.length_b   1.000
_cell.length_c   1.000
_cell.angle_alpha   90.00
_cell.angle_beta   90.00
_cell.angle_gamma   90.00
#
_symmetry.space_group_name_H-M   'P 1'
#
loop_
_entity.id
_entity.type
_entity.pdbx_description
1 polymer ?
#
loop_
_entity_poly.entity_id
_entity_poly.type
_entity_poly.pdbx_seq_one_letter_code
_entity_poly.pdbx_strand_id
1 'polypeptide(L)'
;MKFIIPQNYNFKNKIFGILDYSTAIFIIIWCSIIFSILHLFIKNWDIKIFLFISLSFPIILFSIVGLNGEPIIYVLKYMLKYILRPKLYLYKKF
;
A
#
# COMPACT_ATOMS: atom_id res chain seq x y z
N MET A 1 32.23 18.79 -24.18
CA MET A 1 31.08 17.96 -24.59
C MET A 1 30.13 17.84 -23.41
N LYS A 2 28.84 18.14 -23.56
CA LYS A 2 27.86 17.93 -22.48
C LYS A 2 27.47 16.44 -22.46
N PHE A 3 28.03 15.69 -21.52
CA PHE A 3 27.60 14.32 -21.23
C PHE A 3 26.21 14.38 -20.58
N ILE A 4 25.19 13.99 -21.33
CA ILE A 4 23.85 13.76 -20.78
C ILE A 4 23.82 12.28 -20.40
N ILE A 5 23.89 12.00 -19.11
CA ILE A 5 23.69 10.64 -18.60
C ILE A 5 22.18 10.37 -18.67
N PRO A 6 21.71 9.39 -19.48
CA PRO A 6 20.30 9.06 -19.50
C PRO A 6 19.89 8.56 -18.11
N GLN A 7 18.95 9.25 -17.46
CA GLN A 7 18.33 8.79 -16.22
C GLN A 7 17.39 7.63 -16.56
N ASN A 8 17.93 6.42 -16.68
CA ASN A 8 17.13 5.19 -16.80
C ASN A 8 16.64 4.67 -15.43
N TYR A 9 16.70 5.52 -14.40
CA TYR A 9 16.24 5.22 -13.05
C TYR A 9 15.03 6.08 -12.74
N ASN A 10 13.90 5.42 -12.46
CA ASN A 10 12.76 6.10 -11.85
C ASN A 10 13.08 6.31 -10.37
N PHE A 11 13.45 7.52 -9.98
CA PHE A 11 13.55 7.91 -8.57
C PHE A 11 12.14 7.86 -7.96
N LYS A 12 11.78 6.71 -7.38
CA LYS A 12 10.64 6.61 -6.47
C LYS A 12 11.11 7.10 -5.12
N ASN A 13 10.54 8.21 -4.65
CA ASN A 13 10.81 8.71 -3.31
C ASN A 13 10.28 7.71 -2.28
N LYS A 14 11.18 7.03 -1.59
CA LYS A 14 10.89 6.08 -0.51
C LYS A 14 11.27 6.64 0.84
N ILE A 15 10.34 6.61 1.77
CA ILE A 15 10.56 6.87 3.18
C ILE A 15 11.40 5.71 3.75
N PHE A 16 12.53 6.05 4.39
CA PHE A 16 13.52 5.10 4.91
C PHE A 16 14.08 4.09 3.88
N GLY A 17 13.92 4.37 2.57
CA GLY A 17 14.34 3.46 1.49
C GLY A 17 13.43 2.23 1.28
N ILE A 18 12.40 2.06 2.12
CA ILE A 18 11.58 0.85 2.17
C ILE A 18 10.14 1.13 1.71
N LEU A 19 9.52 2.21 2.19
CA LEU A 19 8.10 2.52 1.94
C LEU A 19 7.93 3.68 0.97
N ASP A 20 7.10 3.51 -0.06
CA ASP A 20 6.70 4.63 -0.92
C ASP A 20 5.81 5.61 -0.14
N TYR A 21 5.87 6.92 -0.43
CA TYR A 21 5.02 7.91 0.25
C TYR A 21 3.52 7.59 0.18
N SER A 22 3.04 7.09 -0.96
CA SER A 22 1.64 6.67 -1.12
C SER A 22 1.28 5.53 -0.17
N THR A 23 2.18 4.57 0.04
CA THR A 23 2.01 3.47 1.00
C THR A 23 1.99 3.94 2.43
N ALA A 24 2.84 4.89 2.80
CA ALA A 24 2.82 5.47 4.14
C ALA A 24 1.52 6.24 4.43
N ILE A 25 1.04 7.05 3.49
CA ILE A 25 -0.24 7.76 3.63
C ILE A 25 -1.39 6.78 3.81
N PHE A 26 -1.41 5.68 3.04
CA PHE A 26 -2.41 4.64 3.19
C PHE A 26 -2.38 3.97 4.57
N ILE A 27 -1.19 3.65 5.10
CA ILE A 27 -1.05 3.08 6.45
C ILE A 27 -1.62 4.06 7.50
N ILE A 28 -1.31 5.35 7.39
CA ILE A 28 -1.81 6.38 8.32
C ILE A 28 -3.34 6.44 8.29
N ILE A 29 -3.94 6.48 7.09
CA ILE A 29 -5.39 6.49 6.92
C ILE A 29 -6.01 5.22 7.52
N TRP A 30 -5.43 4.05 7.23
CA TRP A 30 -5.90 2.78 7.75
C TRP A 30 -5.89 2.73 9.28
N CYS A 31 -4.75 3.10 9.90
CA CYS A 31 -4.63 3.16 11.35
C CYS A 31 -5.63 4.14 11.97
N SER A 32 -5.85 5.31 11.37
CA SER A 32 -6.82 6.29 11.84
C SER A 32 -8.25 5.74 11.84
N ILE A 33 -8.64 5.03 10.77
CA ILE A 33 -9.96 4.40 10.66
C ILE A 33 -10.11 3.30 11.72
N ILE A 34 -9.15 2.38 11.84
CA ILE A 34 -9.23 1.28 12.82
C ILE A 34 -9.26 1.81 14.25
N PHE A 35 -8.43 2.81 14.57
CA PHE A 35 -8.46 3.44 15.88
C PHE A 35 -9.81 4.09 16.18
N SER A 36 -10.39 4.81 15.21
CA SER A 36 -11.70 5.44 15.36
C SER A 36 -12.81 4.40 15.59
N ILE A 37 -12.82 3.31 14.82
CA ILE A 37 -13.77 2.20 14.99
C ILE A 37 -13.62 1.58 16.38
N LEU A 38 -12.41 1.19 16.77
CA LEU A 38 -12.17 0.55 18.07
C LEU A 38 -12.51 1.49 19.24
N HIS A 39 -12.30 2.79 19.09
CA HIS A 39 -12.67 3.78 20.11
C HIS A 39 -14.20 3.86 20.31
N LEU A 40 -14.99 3.69 19.26
CA LEU A 40 -16.45 3.70 19.33
C LEU A 40 -17.02 2.44 20.03
N PHE A 41 -16.44 1.27 19.77
CA PHE A 41 -17.01 -0.01 20.25
C PHE A 41 -16.40 -0.52 21.57
N ILE A 42 -15.13 -0.21 21.86
CA ILE A 42 -14.41 -0.82 22.99
C ILE A 42 -13.95 0.25 23.98
N LYS A 43 -14.40 0.11 25.24
CA LYS A 43 -13.98 1.00 26.33
C LYS A 43 -12.65 0.58 26.97
N ASN A 44 -12.42 -0.73 27.11
CA ASN A 44 -11.20 -1.24 27.74
C ASN A 44 -9.97 -0.94 26.87
N TRP A 45 -8.96 -0.28 27.44
CA TRP A 45 -7.73 0.09 26.75
C TRP A 45 -6.90 -1.11 26.31
N ASP A 46 -6.81 -2.16 27.13
CA ASP A 46 -5.96 -3.32 26.82
C ASP A 46 -6.46 -4.06 25.58
N ILE A 47 -7.77 -4.35 25.56
CA ILE A 47 -8.45 -5.00 24.42
C ILE A 47 -8.37 -4.13 23.17
N LYS A 48 -8.48 -2.80 23.34
CA LYS A 48 -8.38 -1.84 22.24
C LYS A 48 -7.00 -1.85 21.60
N ILE A 49 -5.94 -1.80 22.41
CA ILE A 49 -4.55 -1.83 21.93
C ILE A 49 -4.27 -3.18 21.26
N PHE A 50 -4.68 -4.28 21.87
CA PHE A 50 -4.50 -5.62 21.30
C PHE A 50 -5.16 -5.75 19.90
N LEU A 51 -6.43 -5.36 19.78
CA LEU A 51 -7.14 -5.41 18.51
C LEU A 51 -6.58 -4.44 17.47
N PHE A 52 -6.16 -3.26 17.90
CA PHE A 52 -5.53 -2.28 17.00
C PHE A 52 -4.26 -2.86 16.37
N ILE A 53 -3.39 -3.47 17.17
CA ILE A 53 -2.16 -4.11 16.68
C ILE A 53 -2.50 -5.28 15.78
N SER A 54 -3.40 -6.18 16.20
CA SER A 54 -3.79 -7.35 15.42
C SER A 54 -4.35 -7.01 14.03
N LEU A 55 -5.10 -5.91 13.90
CA LEU A 55 -5.70 -5.49 12.64
C LEU A 55 -4.75 -4.66 11.76
N SER A 56 -3.85 -3.88 12.37
CA SER A 56 -2.95 -2.98 11.64
C SER A 56 -1.65 -3.66 11.21
N PHE A 57 -1.13 -4.59 12.02
CA PHE A 57 0.17 -5.20 11.81
C PHE A 57 0.29 -5.99 10.49
N PRO A 58 -0.67 -6.83 10.08
CA PRO A 58 -0.59 -7.54 8.79
C PRO A 58 -0.49 -6.59 7.60
N ILE A 59 -1.21 -5.47 7.63
CA ILE A 59 -1.25 -4.49 6.54
C ILE A 59 0.06 -3.71 6.45
N ILE A 60 0.66 -3.39 7.59
CA ILE A 60 1.98 -2.76 7.65
C ILE A 60 3.04 -3.72 7.07
N LEU A 61 2.99 -5.01 7.46
CA LEU A 61 3.90 -6.02 6.92
C LEU A 61 3.79 -6.15 5.39
N PHE A 62 2.57 -6.28 4.86
CA PHE A 62 2.36 -6.36 3.40
C PHE A 62 2.82 -5.09 2.67
N SER A 63 2.70 -3.93 3.30
CA SER A 63 3.13 -2.66 2.73
C SER A 63 4.66 -2.51 2.70
N ILE A 64 5.36 -3.10 3.67
CA ILE A 64 6.84 -3.11 3.74
C ILE A 64 7.43 -4.12 2.74
N VAL A 65 6.90 -5.35 2.71
CA VAL A 65 7.40 -6.41 1.83
C VAL A 65 7.07 -6.11 0.37
N GLY A 66 5.90 -5.52 0.11
CA GLY A 66 5.37 -5.34 -1.23
C GLY A 66 5.01 -6.67 -1.89
N LEU A 67 4.54 -6.60 -3.14
CA LEU A 67 4.31 -7.77 -4.00
C LEU A 67 5.26 -7.67 -5.20
N ASN A 68 6.25 -8.56 -5.26
CA ASN A 68 7.25 -8.58 -6.35
C ASN A 68 7.96 -7.23 -6.57
N GLY A 69 8.24 -6.49 -5.50
CA GLY A 69 8.90 -5.18 -5.57
C GLY A 69 8.00 -4.01 -5.95
N GLU A 70 6.71 -4.26 -6.20
CA GLU A 70 5.69 -3.23 -6.39
C GLU A 70 4.94 -2.94 -5.07
N PRO A 71 4.59 -1.66 -4.81
CA PRO A 71 3.76 -1.30 -3.66
C PRO A 71 2.36 -1.94 -3.74
N ILE A 72 1.86 -2.41 -2.60
CA ILE A 72 0.57 -3.11 -2.49
C ILE A 72 -0.61 -2.31 -3.04
N ILE A 73 -0.56 -0.98 -2.93
CA ILE A 73 -1.58 -0.05 -3.42
C ILE A 73 -1.74 -0.14 -4.94
N TYR A 74 -0.64 -0.29 -5.67
CA TYR A 74 -0.71 -0.43 -7.11
C TYR A 74 -1.38 -1.75 -7.49
N VAL A 75 -1.05 -2.84 -6.80
CA VAL A 75 -1.69 -4.14 -7.02
C VAL A 75 -3.19 -4.04 -6.74
N LEU A 76 -3.60 -3.48 -5.59
CA LEU A 76 -5.01 -3.28 -5.26
C LEU A 76 -5.74 -2.43 -6.30
N LYS A 77 -5.12 -1.34 -6.77
CA LYS A 77 -5.69 -0.48 -7.82
C LYS A 77 -5.90 -1.26 -9.13
N TYR A 78 -4.93 -2.09 -9.53
CA TYR A 78 -5.04 -2.93 -10.71
C TYR A 78 -6.11 -4.03 -10.55
N MET A 79 -6.15 -4.70 -9.40
CA MET A 79 -7.17 -5.70 -9.09
C MET A 79 -8.57 -5.09 -9.12
N LEU A 80 -8.77 -3.95 -8.46
CA LEU A 80 -10.04 -3.22 -8.48
C LEU A 80 -10.43 -2.79 -9.90
N LYS A 81 -9.48 -2.24 -10.67
CA LYS A 81 -9.71 -1.85 -12.07
C LYS A 81 -10.12 -3.05 -12.92
N TYR A 82 -9.50 -4.21 -12.70
CA TYR A 82 -9.82 -5.44 -13.41
C TYR A 82 -11.23 -5.94 -13.07
N ILE A 83 -11.58 -6.00 -11.78
CA ILE A 83 -12.91 -6.43 -11.32
C ILE A 83 -14.01 -5.50 -11.86
N LEU A 84 -13.80 -4.18 -11.83
CA LEU A 84 -14.79 -3.18 -12.26
C LEU A 84 -14.86 -3.00 -13.78
N ARG A 85 -13.76 -3.27 -14.49
CA ARG A 85 -13.67 -3.11 -15.95
C ARG A 85 -12.95 -4.32 -16.54
N PRO A 86 -13.61 -5.48 -16.63
CA PRO A 86 -13.05 -6.67 -17.23
C PRO A 86 -13.03 -6.53 -18.76
N LYS A 87 -12.33 -5.51 -19.30
CA LYS A 87 -11.97 -5.53 -20.71
C LYS A 87 -10.82 -6.51 -20.83
N LEU A 88 -11.17 -7.75 -21.19
CA LEU A 88 -10.24 -8.77 -21.66
C LEU A 88 -9.42 -8.17 -22.81
N TYR A 89 -8.21 -7.71 -22.51
CA TYR A 89 -7.23 -7.47 -23.56
C TYR A 89 -6.75 -8.85 -24.02
N LEU A 90 -7.49 -9.43 -24.97
CA LEU A 90 -7.03 -10.59 -25.72
C LEU A 90 -5.75 -10.17 -26.46
N TYR A 91 -4.61 -10.61 -25.94
CA TYR A 91 -3.35 -10.50 -26.66
C TYR A 91 -3.42 -11.44 -27.86
N LYS A 92 -3.84 -10.90 -29.01
CA LYS A 92 -3.64 -11.57 -30.30
C LYS A 92 -2.20 -11.27 -30.73
N LYS A 93 -1.34 -12.28 -30.60
CA LYS A 93 -0.07 -12.32 -31.31
C LYS A 93 -0.40 -12.56 -32.79
N PHE A 94 -0.38 -11.50 -33.58
CA PHE A 94 -0.26 -11.63 -35.03
C PHE A 94 1.15 -12.10 -35.36
#